data_AF-A0A353CX42-F1
#
_entry.id   AF-A0A353CX42-F1
#
_cell.length_a   1.000
_cell.length_b   1.000
_cell.length_c   1.000
_cell.angle_alpha   90.00
_cell.angle_beta   90.00
_cell.angle_gamma   90.00
#
_symmetry.space_group_name_H-M   'P 1'
#
loop_
_entity.id
_entity.type
_entity.pdbx_description
1 polymer ?
#
loop_
_entity_poly.entity_id
_entity_poly.type
_entity_poly.pdbx_seq_one_letter_code
_entity_poly.pdbx_strand_id
1 'polypeptide(L)'
;MRRSALLFDLHNRPTSVFTLFLRDVQIPGDDLSTIDDALQQRFFQKTPDGQPLERWELKEVEVACSTDRIKQHLSTCGFMEKTQPNEKVCAYAAWPGALVIRAVARLNNLARAWEDGVRWEKTIVFGGKRPLQPDKEGYEACCKAIGIEPHAYFDGFDREDEVLREVLAPSLYLWHKMKLETELDMMRWLWEQVDMPPELRALPVTFVDAPMKPSGIEGYPPIRPNTEDTIREWLISNPAPGSILLSSGAPYGMAQDETFWKLLGPHGFTVTTFGHAAPNLPVESFMREVAGCVHQIRQARLGL
;
A
#
# COMPACT_ATOMS: atom_id res chain seq x y z
N MET A 1 5.65 -2.14 -20.14
CA MET A 1 4.83 -0.93 -20.37
C MET A 1 4.19 -0.57 -19.04
N ARG A 2 4.22 0.71 -18.63
CA ARG A 2 3.62 1.13 -17.35
C ARG A 2 2.11 1.06 -17.39
N ARG A 3 1.48 0.77 -16.27
CA ARG A 3 0.01 0.70 -16.19
C ARG A 3 -0.64 2.06 -16.37
N SER A 4 0.03 3.15 -16.00
CA SER A 4 -0.43 4.51 -16.28
C SER A 4 -0.60 4.83 -17.76
N ALA A 5 0.00 4.04 -18.68
CA ALA A 5 -0.24 4.15 -20.11
C ALA A 5 -1.70 3.84 -20.51
N LEU A 6 -2.47 3.21 -19.62
CA LEU A 6 -3.93 3.07 -19.77
C LEU A 6 -4.66 4.39 -19.59
N LEU A 7 -4.10 5.32 -18.80
CA LEU A 7 -4.75 6.60 -18.47
C LEU A 7 -4.27 7.73 -19.35
N PHE A 8 -2.95 7.84 -19.57
CA PHE A 8 -2.35 8.93 -20.34
C PHE A 8 -1.29 8.42 -21.32
N ASP A 9 -1.31 8.97 -22.53
CA ASP A 9 -0.31 8.72 -23.56
C ASP A 9 1.04 9.40 -23.25
N LEU A 10 2.01 9.29 -24.17
CA LEU A 10 3.34 9.90 -24.01
C LEU A 10 3.33 11.44 -24.07
N HIS A 11 2.25 12.05 -24.54
CA HIS A 11 2.06 13.50 -24.62
C HIS A 11 1.21 14.04 -23.47
N ASN A 12 0.97 13.23 -22.43
CA ASN A 12 0.13 13.59 -21.27
C ASN A 12 -1.32 13.92 -21.65
N ARG A 13 -1.81 13.36 -22.76
CA ARG A 13 -3.23 13.41 -23.14
C ARG A 13 -3.93 12.15 -22.62
N PRO A 14 -5.19 12.25 -22.14
CA PRO A 14 -5.92 11.07 -21.70
C PRO A 14 -6.13 10.11 -22.87
N THR A 15 -6.05 8.81 -22.62
CA THR A 15 -6.39 7.80 -23.62
C THR A 15 -7.88 7.86 -23.95
N SER A 16 -8.31 7.31 -25.09
CA SER A 16 -9.73 7.23 -25.44
C SER A 16 -10.59 6.54 -24.36
N VAL A 17 -10.04 5.50 -23.72
CA VAL A 17 -10.68 4.79 -22.60
C VAL A 17 -10.86 5.74 -21.42
N PHE A 18 -9.80 6.44 -21.00
CA PHE A 18 -9.86 7.33 -19.85
C PHE A 18 -10.71 8.57 -20.14
N THR A 19 -10.72 9.10 -21.36
CA THR A 19 -11.61 10.19 -21.78
C THR A 19 -13.09 9.83 -21.60
N LEU A 20 -13.50 8.59 -21.92
CA LEU A 20 -14.89 8.15 -21.71
C LEU A 20 -15.25 8.13 -20.23
N PHE A 21 -14.33 7.66 -19.38
CA PHE A 21 -14.49 7.73 -17.93
C PHE A 21 -14.62 9.18 -17.46
N LEU A 22 -13.67 10.05 -17.80
CA LEU A 22 -13.64 11.46 -17.39
C LEU A 22 -14.92 12.20 -17.77
N ARG A 23 -15.44 11.96 -18.99
CA ARG A 23 -16.73 12.52 -19.43
C ARG A 23 -17.88 12.10 -18.53
N ASP A 24 -17.97 10.80 -18.22
CA ASP A 24 -19.09 10.24 -17.45
C ASP A 24 -19.00 10.60 -15.94
N VAL A 25 -17.81 10.93 -15.44
CA VAL A 25 -17.62 11.53 -14.11
C VAL A 25 -17.52 13.06 -14.14
N GLN A 26 -17.79 13.69 -15.28
CA GLN A 26 -17.79 15.14 -15.49
C GLN A 26 -16.51 15.84 -14.99
N ILE A 27 -15.35 15.28 -15.34
CA ILE A 27 -14.04 15.90 -15.13
C ILE A 27 -13.63 16.62 -16.41
N PRO A 28 -13.41 17.95 -16.38
CA PRO A 28 -12.96 18.70 -17.53
C PRO A 28 -11.47 18.49 -17.81
N GLY A 29 -11.04 18.96 -18.98
CA GLY A 29 -9.64 18.98 -19.39
C GLY A 29 -9.29 17.89 -20.39
N ASP A 30 -8.22 18.15 -21.15
CA ASP A 30 -7.65 17.22 -22.13
C ASP A 30 -6.14 17.02 -21.90
N ASP A 31 -5.59 17.53 -20.79
CA ASP A 31 -4.20 17.38 -20.38
C ASP A 31 -4.11 16.94 -18.92
N LEU A 32 -3.01 16.26 -18.59
CA LEU A 32 -2.74 15.71 -17.26
C LEU A 32 -2.83 16.72 -16.12
N SER A 33 -2.38 17.97 -16.31
CA SER A 33 -2.40 18.97 -15.25
C SER A 33 -3.82 19.39 -14.92
N THR A 34 -4.59 19.77 -15.93
CA THR A 34 -5.99 20.18 -15.76
C THR A 34 -6.85 19.06 -15.18
N ILE A 35 -6.63 17.82 -15.67
CA ILE A 35 -7.36 16.65 -15.20
C ILE A 35 -7.01 16.32 -13.74
N ASP A 36 -5.72 16.38 -13.36
CA ASP A 36 -5.31 16.19 -11.96
C ASP A 36 -5.97 17.22 -11.05
N ASP A 37 -5.86 18.50 -11.38
CA ASP A 37 -6.42 19.60 -10.57
C ASP A 37 -7.93 19.40 -10.35
N ALA A 38 -8.68 19.04 -11.40
CA ALA A 38 -10.11 18.78 -11.33
C ALA A 38 -10.45 17.52 -10.51
N LEU A 39 -9.67 16.44 -10.65
CA LEU A 39 -9.85 15.22 -9.86
C LEU A 39 -9.55 15.45 -8.38
N GLN A 40 -8.46 16.17 -8.06
CA GLN A 40 -8.12 16.52 -6.68
C GLN A 40 -9.22 17.36 -6.05
N GLN A 41 -9.71 18.38 -6.76
CA GLN A 41 -10.78 19.24 -6.28
C GLN A 41 -12.07 18.47 -6.00
N ARG A 42 -12.43 17.52 -6.88
CA ARG A 42 -13.71 16.81 -6.79
C ARG A 42 -13.69 15.64 -5.81
N PHE A 43 -12.62 14.83 -5.81
CA PHE A 43 -12.62 13.54 -5.13
C PHE A 43 -11.69 13.47 -3.91
N PHE A 44 -10.81 14.45 -3.72
CA PHE A 44 -9.95 14.52 -2.54
C PHE A 44 -10.61 15.35 -1.43
N GLN A 45 -11.55 14.72 -0.74
CA GLN A 45 -12.33 15.36 0.32
C GLN A 45 -11.45 15.70 1.54
N LYS A 46 -11.74 16.86 2.14
CA LYS A 46 -11.00 17.39 3.29
C LYS A 46 -11.94 17.71 4.45
N THR A 47 -11.43 17.66 5.66
CA THR A 47 -12.05 18.19 6.88
C THR A 47 -12.17 19.72 6.81
N PRO A 48 -12.94 20.38 7.71
CA PRO A 48 -13.03 21.84 7.76
C PRO A 48 -11.68 22.57 7.98
N ASP A 49 -10.74 21.93 8.68
CA ASP A 49 -9.36 22.39 8.90
C ASP A 49 -8.41 22.02 7.74
N GLY A 50 -8.93 21.47 6.65
CA GLY A 50 -8.19 21.23 5.42
C GLY A 50 -7.37 19.93 5.38
N GLN A 51 -7.51 19.07 6.40
CA GLN A 51 -6.86 17.76 6.41
C GLN A 51 -7.58 16.78 5.48
N PRO A 52 -6.85 15.91 4.76
CA PRO A 52 -7.49 14.87 3.96
C PRO A 52 -8.35 13.95 4.84
N LEU A 53 -9.59 13.69 4.43
CA LEU A 53 -10.42 12.69 5.11
C LEU A 53 -9.80 11.30 4.98
N GLU A 54 -10.02 10.43 5.95
CA GLU A 54 -9.69 9.01 5.84
C GLU A 54 -10.70 8.28 4.93
N ARG A 55 -10.36 7.08 4.45
CA ARG A 55 -11.20 6.38 3.44
C ARG A 55 -12.59 6.01 3.96
N TRP A 56 -12.71 5.72 5.26
CA TRP A 56 -13.98 5.42 5.91
C TRP A 56 -14.79 6.68 6.27
N GLU A 57 -14.23 7.86 6.05
CA GLU A 57 -14.88 9.15 6.32
C GLU A 57 -15.37 9.82 5.02
N LEU A 58 -15.08 9.21 3.86
CA LEU A 58 -15.49 9.73 2.57
C LEU A 58 -17.02 9.77 2.50
N LYS A 59 -17.53 10.91 2.07
CA LYS A 59 -18.94 11.07 1.73
C LYS A 59 -19.19 10.52 0.34
N GLU A 60 -20.43 10.13 0.09
CA GLU A 60 -20.89 9.72 -1.24
C GLU A 60 -20.57 10.81 -2.28
N VAL A 61 -20.16 10.35 -3.47
CA VAL A 61 -19.84 11.24 -4.59
C VAL A 61 -20.87 11.08 -5.69
N GLU A 62 -21.40 12.19 -6.17
CA GLU A 62 -22.31 12.17 -7.31
C GLU A 62 -21.53 11.97 -8.62
N VAL A 63 -21.97 10.97 -9.38
CA VAL A 63 -21.46 10.64 -10.72
C VAL A 63 -22.64 10.63 -11.70
N ALA A 64 -22.40 11.06 -12.95
CA ALA A 64 -23.49 11.27 -13.91
C ALA A 64 -24.02 9.98 -14.55
N CYS A 65 -23.42 8.82 -14.23
CA CYS A 65 -23.80 7.54 -14.80
C CYS A 65 -24.02 6.48 -13.72
N SER A 66 -24.56 5.32 -14.11
CA SER A 66 -24.85 4.24 -13.18
C SER A 66 -23.59 3.64 -12.55
N THR A 67 -23.72 3.07 -11.35
CA THR A 67 -22.65 2.36 -10.65
C THR A 67 -22.02 1.27 -11.51
N ASP A 68 -22.81 0.51 -12.27
CA ASP A 68 -22.30 -0.55 -13.15
C ASP A 68 -21.43 0.02 -14.27
N ARG A 69 -21.83 1.16 -14.84
CA ARG A 69 -21.04 1.85 -15.87
C ARG A 69 -19.74 2.40 -15.31
N ILE A 70 -19.74 2.95 -14.09
CA ILE A 70 -18.50 3.34 -13.40
C ILE A 70 -17.59 2.13 -13.16
N LYS A 71 -18.13 1.00 -12.68
CA LYS A 71 -17.35 -0.23 -12.49
C LYS A 71 -16.74 -0.72 -13.80
N GLN A 72 -17.49 -0.69 -14.90
CA GLN A 72 -16.95 -1.03 -16.22
C GLN A 72 -15.80 -0.11 -16.63
N HIS A 73 -15.92 1.21 -16.40
CA HIS A 73 -14.84 2.15 -16.66
C HIS A 73 -13.61 1.88 -15.81
N LEU A 74 -13.79 1.68 -14.51
CA LEU A 74 -12.72 1.37 -13.57
C LEU A 74 -11.97 0.10 -13.99
N SER A 75 -12.71 -0.92 -14.41
CA SER A 75 -12.15 -2.16 -14.96
C SER A 75 -11.34 -1.91 -16.22
N THR A 76 -11.90 -1.19 -17.20
CA THR A 76 -11.20 -0.89 -18.47
C THR A 76 -9.96 -0.01 -18.24
N CYS A 77 -9.97 0.84 -17.21
CA CYS A 77 -8.84 1.66 -16.79
C CYS A 77 -7.82 0.90 -15.92
N GLY A 78 -8.05 -0.37 -15.58
CA GLY A 78 -7.13 -1.20 -14.81
C GLY A 78 -7.22 -1.06 -13.28
N PHE A 79 -8.28 -0.44 -12.74
CA PHE A 79 -8.45 -0.24 -11.30
C PHE A 79 -9.15 -1.40 -10.58
N MET A 80 -9.59 -2.46 -11.28
CA MET A 80 -10.34 -3.56 -10.65
C MET A 80 -9.65 -4.91 -10.75
N GLU A 81 -8.75 -5.08 -11.71
CA GLU A 81 -8.26 -6.37 -12.16
C GLU A 81 -7.17 -6.89 -11.24
N LYS A 82 -7.17 -8.22 -11.05
CA LYS A 82 -5.97 -8.90 -10.54
C LYS A 82 -4.84 -8.69 -11.53
N THR A 83 -3.65 -8.44 -11.00
CA THR A 83 -2.42 -8.39 -11.79
C THR A 83 -1.50 -9.53 -11.39
N GLN A 84 -0.83 -10.10 -12.40
CA GLN A 84 0.13 -11.17 -12.21
C GLN A 84 1.54 -10.66 -12.52
N PRO A 85 2.56 -11.19 -11.83
CA PRO A 85 3.94 -10.91 -12.17
C PRO A 85 4.28 -11.48 -13.54
N ASN A 86 4.87 -10.64 -14.41
CA ASN A 86 5.40 -11.08 -15.69
C ASN A 86 6.83 -11.61 -15.58
N GLU A 87 7.57 -11.15 -14.57
CA GLU A 87 8.92 -11.60 -14.27
C GLU A 87 8.89 -12.81 -13.33
N LYS A 88 9.72 -13.81 -13.61
CA LYS A 88 9.86 -15.02 -12.76
C LYS A 88 10.98 -14.93 -11.74
N VAL A 89 11.95 -14.03 -11.94
CA VAL A 89 13.07 -13.80 -11.03
C VAL A 89 13.24 -12.30 -10.87
N CYS A 90 13.21 -11.82 -9.63
CA CYS A 90 13.46 -10.43 -9.29
C CYS A 90 14.61 -10.31 -8.27
N ALA A 91 15.26 -9.16 -8.20
CA ALA A 91 16.24 -8.92 -7.13
C ALA A 91 15.53 -8.77 -5.77
N TYR A 92 14.43 -8.01 -5.76
CA TYR A 92 13.69 -7.66 -4.55
C TYR A 92 12.20 -7.99 -4.66
N ALA A 93 11.59 -8.37 -3.54
CA ALA A 93 10.17 -8.17 -3.33
C ALA A 93 9.95 -6.97 -2.41
N ALA A 94 9.00 -6.11 -2.76
CA ALA A 94 8.59 -4.97 -1.95
C ALA A 94 7.23 -5.24 -1.29
N TRP A 95 7.18 -5.11 0.03
CA TRP A 95 5.96 -5.19 0.85
C TRP A 95 5.70 -3.85 1.54
N PRO A 96 4.87 -2.98 0.93
CA PRO A 96 4.57 -1.68 1.51
C PRO A 96 3.61 -1.78 2.71
N GLY A 97 3.79 -0.90 3.68
CA GLY A 97 2.91 -0.70 4.81
C GLY A 97 1.49 -0.32 4.40
N ALA A 98 0.53 -0.77 5.21
CA ALA A 98 -0.88 -0.42 5.14
C ALA A 98 -1.58 -0.92 6.42
N LEU A 99 -2.86 -0.59 6.57
CA LEU A 99 -3.75 -1.25 7.53
C LEU A 99 -3.66 -2.78 7.43
N VAL A 100 -3.81 -3.46 8.57
CA VAL A 100 -3.59 -4.90 8.75
C VAL A 100 -4.19 -5.78 7.64
N ILE A 101 -5.44 -5.55 7.27
CA ILE A 101 -6.14 -6.34 6.24
C ILE A 101 -5.41 -6.27 4.89
N ARG A 102 -4.91 -5.08 4.54
CA ARG A 102 -4.15 -4.88 3.29
C ARG A 102 -2.72 -5.39 3.42
N ALA A 103 -2.08 -5.21 4.57
CA ALA A 103 -0.76 -5.75 4.84
C ALA A 103 -0.74 -7.28 4.67
N VAL A 104 -1.69 -7.99 5.30
CA VAL A 104 -1.90 -9.43 5.14
C VAL A 104 -2.18 -9.80 3.69
N ALA A 105 -3.10 -9.10 3.02
CA ALA A 105 -3.41 -9.38 1.62
C ALA A 105 -2.19 -9.24 0.70
N ARG A 106 -1.28 -8.28 0.98
CA ARG A 106 -0.02 -8.11 0.23
C ARG A 106 0.98 -9.23 0.52
N LEU A 107 1.13 -9.63 1.77
CA LEU A 107 2.00 -10.75 2.16
C LEU A 107 1.50 -12.06 1.53
N ASN A 108 0.21 -12.31 1.55
CA ASN A 108 -0.40 -13.48 0.88
C ASN A 108 -0.19 -13.47 -0.64
N ASN A 109 -0.18 -12.30 -1.29
CA ASN A 109 0.16 -12.25 -2.72
C ASN A 109 1.63 -12.64 -2.96
N LEU A 110 2.56 -12.22 -2.08
CA LEU A 110 3.96 -12.63 -2.17
C LEU A 110 4.09 -14.15 -1.98
N ALA A 111 3.51 -14.71 -0.93
CA ALA A 111 3.51 -16.15 -0.69
C ALA A 111 2.99 -16.93 -1.90
N ARG A 112 1.85 -16.52 -2.48
CA ARG A 112 1.30 -17.16 -3.69
C ARG A 112 2.20 -16.99 -4.92
N ALA A 113 2.78 -15.81 -5.14
CA ALA A 113 3.72 -15.62 -6.24
C ALA A 113 4.94 -16.55 -6.10
N TRP A 114 5.41 -16.74 -4.87
CA TRP A 114 6.47 -17.70 -4.57
C TRP A 114 6.03 -19.14 -4.89
N GLU A 115 4.84 -19.56 -4.49
CA GLU A 115 4.31 -20.88 -4.84
C GLU A 115 4.16 -21.05 -6.37
N ASP A 116 3.77 -20.00 -7.09
CA ASP A 116 3.62 -19.93 -8.56
C ASP A 116 4.96 -19.85 -9.33
N GLY A 117 6.08 -20.07 -8.63
CA GLY A 117 7.41 -20.15 -9.23
C GLY A 117 8.12 -18.81 -9.44
N VAL A 118 7.60 -17.70 -8.92
CA VAL A 118 8.32 -16.42 -8.90
C VAL A 118 9.33 -16.43 -7.76
N ARG A 119 10.55 -15.96 -7.99
CA ARG A 119 11.63 -15.96 -7.00
C ARG A 119 12.24 -14.58 -6.86
N TRP A 120 12.74 -14.29 -5.67
CA TRP A 120 13.55 -13.12 -5.41
C TRP A 120 14.59 -13.37 -4.32
N GLU A 121 15.61 -12.51 -4.26
CA GLU A 121 16.74 -12.69 -3.36
C GLU A 121 16.50 -12.09 -1.98
N LYS A 122 15.77 -10.96 -1.91
CA LYS A 122 15.56 -10.21 -0.67
C LYS A 122 14.17 -9.60 -0.58
N THR A 123 13.56 -9.63 0.60
CA THR A 123 12.30 -8.92 0.87
C THR A 123 12.57 -7.58 1.54
N ILE A 124 11.98 -6.51 1.03
CA ILE A 124 12.01 -5.18 1.64
C ILE A 124 10.62 -4.87 2.20
N VAL A 125 10.56 -4.67 3.51
CA VAL A 125 9.34 -4.34 4.24
C VAL A 125 9.37 -2.86 4.56
N PHE A 126 8.45 -2.09 3.99
CA PHE A 126 8.39 -0.65 4.16
C PHE A 126 7.36 -0.30 5.22
N GLY A 127 7.78 0.10 6.42
CA GLY A 127 6.89 0.57 7.49
C GLY A 127 7.27 1.97 7.97
N GLY A 128 6.31 2.67 8.55
CA GLY A 128 6.56 3.95 9.22
C GLY A 128 6.37 3.88 10.74
N LYS A 129 6.96 4.83 11.46
CA LYS A 129 6.73 5.07 12.90
C LYS A 129 5.36 5.69 13.22
N ARG A 130 4.37 5.50 12.34
CA ARG A 130 3.00 5.94 12.66
C ARG A 130 2.43 5.03 13.73
N PRO A 131 1.77 5.59 14.76
CA PRO A 131 1.04 4.77 15.72
C PRO A 131 -0.02 3.91 15.02
N LEU A 132 -0.22 2.70 15.54
CA LEU A 132 -1.32 1.83 15.12
C LEU A 132 -2.67 2.41 15.54
N GLN A 133 -3.70 2.15 14.73
CA GLN A 133 -5.09 2.34 15.15
C GLN A 133 -5.54 1.11 15.94
N PRO A 134 -5.77 1.20 17.26
CA PRO A 134 -5.98 0.01 18.10
C PRO A 134 -7.12 -0.90 17.62
N ASP A 135 -8.21 -0.31 17.13
CA ASP A 135 -9.41 -0.99 16.63
C ASP A 135 -9.22 -1.69 15.27
N LYS A 136 -8.20 -1.30 14.50
CA LYS A 136 -7.99 -1.78 13.12
C LYS A 136 -6.67 -2.51 12.93
N GLU A 137 -5.69 -2.28 13.80
CA GLU A 137 -4.31 -2.69 13.62
C GLU A 137 -3.68 -3.22 14.91
N GLY A 138 -4.42 -3.21 16.02
CA GLY A 138 -3.98 -3.86 17.25
C GLY A 138 -3.81 -5.37 17.11
N TYR A 139 -3.29 -6.00 18.15
CA TYR A 139 -3.01 -7.45 18.18
C TYR A 139 -4.23 -8.29 17.78
N GLU A 140 -5.41 -8.02 18.35
CA GLU A 140 -6.64 -8.76 18.03
C GLU A 140 -7.01 -8.64 16.55
N ALA A 141 -6.87 -7.44 15.96
CA ALA A 141 -7.13 -7.22 14.54
C ALA A 141 -6.14 -8.00 13.67
N CYS A 142 -4.88 -8.09 14.09
CA CYS A 142 -3.85 -8.90 13.43
C CYS A 142 -4.17 -10.39 13.51
N CYS A 143 -4.48 -10.92 14.69
CA CYS A 143 -4.90 -12.31 14.88
C CYS A 143 -6.08 -12.68 13.99
N LYS A 144 -7.15 -11.87 14.04
CA LYS A 144 -8.35 -12.03 13.22
C LYS A 144 -8.02 -12.01 11.73
N ALA A 145 -7.15 -11.11 11.28
CA ALA A 145 -6.80 -10.98 9.86
C ALA A 145 -6.07 -12.20 9.30
N ILE A 146 -5.36 -12.96 10.14
CA ILE A 146 -4.63 -14.17 9.73
C ILE A 146 -5.34 -15.47 10.17
N GLY A 147 -6.54 -15.37 10.76
CA GLY A 147 -7.35 -16.52 11.13
C GLY A 147 -6.84 -17.28 12.35
N ILE A 148 -6.09 -16.63 13.25
CA ILE A 148 -5.71 -17.21 14.54
C ILE A 148 -6.60 -16.64 15.64
N GLU A 149 -6.98 -17.49 16.59
CA GLU A 149 -7.65 -17.03 17.80
C GLU A 149 -6.69 -16.15 18.59
N PRO A 150 -7.08 -14.92 18.98
CA PRO A 150 -6.27 -14.15 19.91
C PRO A 150 -6.21 -14.98 21.20
N HIS A 151 -5.03 -15.44 21.57
CA HIS A 151 -4.83 -15.94 22.93
C HIS A 151 -5.26 -14.82 23.85
N ALA A 152 -6.08 -15.15 24.88
CA ALA A 152 -6.53 -14.18 25.87
C ALA A 152 -5.31 -13.33 26.24
N TYR A 153 -5.35 -12.07 25.81
CA TYR A 153 -4.28 -11.13 26.10
C TYR A 153 -4.17 -11.18 27.61
N PHE A 154 -3.04 -11.68 28.13
CA PHE A 154 -2.81 -11.87 29.55
C PHE A 154 -2.57 -10.48 30.17
N ASP A 155 -3.60 -9.64 30.12
CA ASP A 155 -3.64 -8.29 30.68
C ASP A 155 -3.66 -8.45 32.20
N GLY A 156 -2.47 -8.59 32.79
CA GLY A 156 -2.31 -8.85 34.21
C GLY A 156 -1.06 -9.63 34.63
N PHE A 157 -0.30 -10.21 33.69
CA PHE A 157 1.00 -10.81 34.02
C PHE A 157 2.11 -9.76 33.91
N ASP A 158 2.10 -8.82 34.86
CA ASP A 158 3.23 -7.93 35.17
C ASP A 158 4.37 -8.68 35.91
N ARG A 159 4.30 -10.02 35.95
CA ARG A 159 5.25 -10.87 36.66
C ARG A 159 6.08 -11.65 35.68
N GLU A 160 7.37 -11.71 35.98
CA GLU A 160 8.37 -12.63 35.47
C GLU A 160 7.94 -14.09 35.72
N ASP A 161 6.84 -14.54 35.12
CA ASP A 161 6.39 -15.91 35.26
C ASP A 161 7.29 -16.80 34.39
N GLU A 162 8.35 -17.28 35.03
CA GLU A 162 9.29 -18.29 34.56
C GLU A 162 8.56 -19.49 33.92
N VAL A 163 7.35 -19.79 34.41
CA VAL A 163 6.46 -20.85 33.91
C VAL A 163 6.05 -20.63 32.45
N LEU A 164 5.76 -19.40 32.02
CA LEU A 164 5.39 -19.13 30.63
C LEU A 164 6.59 -19.30 29.69
N ARG A 165 7.81 -19.12 30.18
CA ARG A 165 9.05 -19.30 29.41
C ARG A 165 9.35 -20.78 29.14
N GLU A 166 8.90 -21.68 30.02
CA GLU A 166 9.04 -23.13 29.87
C GLU A 166 7.89 -23.78 29.09
N VAL A 167 6.67 -23.24 29.21
CA VAL A 167 5.45 -23.80 28.59
C VAL A 167 5.21 -23.28 27.18
N LEU A 168 5.50 -22.01 26.92
CA LEU A 168 5.43 -21.47 25.56
C LEU A 168 6.74 -21.76 24.84
N ALA A 169 6.66 -22.18 23.57
CA ALA A 169 7.84 -22.21 22.73
C ALA A 169 8.55 -20.84 22.80
N PRO A 170 9.89 -20.76 22.87
CA PRO A 170 10.61 -19.50 23.07
C PRO A 170 10.20 -18.38 22.10
N SER A 171 9.74 -18.74 20.89
CA SER A 171 9.11 -17.83 19.94
C SER A 171 7.87 -17.16 20.54
N LEU A 172 6.85 -17.90 20.99
CA LEU A 172 5.61 -17.39 21.58
C LEU A 172 5.84 -16.45 22.78
N TYR A 173 6.85 -16.71 23.61
CA TYR A 173 7.20 -15.87 24.76
C TYR A 173 7.78 -14.49 24.35
N LEU A 174 8.64 -14.46 23.33
CA LEU A 174 9.20 -13.21 22.79
C LEU A 174 8.12 -12.34 22.13
N TRP A 175 7.12 -12.96 21.48
CA TRP A 175 6.05 -12.22 20.79
C TRP A 175 5.01 -11.63 21.74
N HIS A 176 4.76 -12.27 22.89
CA HIS A 176 3.92 -11.68 23.93
C HIS A 176 4.51 -10.36 24.48
N LYS A 177 5.84 -10.21 24.45
CA LYS A 177 6.52 -8.95 24.80
C LYS A 177 6.61 -7.94 23.66
N MET A 178 6.28 -8.32 22.42
CA MET A 178 6.30 -7.37 21.31
C MET A 178 5.07 -6.47 21.38
N LYS A 179 5.28 -5.28 21.95
CA LYS A 179 4.28 -4.23 21.95
C LYS A 179 4.12 -3.72 20.51
N LEU A 180 2.98 -4.00 19.90
CA LEU A 180 2.63 -3.50 18.57
C LEU A 180 2.29 -2.01 18.69
N GLU A 181 3.29 -1.13 18.57
CA GLU A 181 3.10 0.32 18.70
C GLU A 181 3.00 1.01 17.34
N THR A 182 3.80 0.56 16.37
CA THR A 182 3.92 1.19 15.06
C THR A 182 3.50 0.28 13.91
N GLU A 183 3.26 0.88 12.74
CA GLU A 183 3.02 0.12 11.51
C GLU A 183 4.15 -0.88 11.23
N LEU A 184 5.41 -0.51 11.49
CA LEU A 184 6.53 -1.43 11.28
C LEU A 184 6.49 -2.63 12.25
N ASP A 185 6.11 -2.42 13.51
CA ASP A 185 5.97 -3.50 14.49
C ASP A 185 4.92 -4.51 14.06
N MET A 186 3.76 -4.01 13.60
CA MET A 186 2.71 -4.84 13.01
C MET A 186 3.23 -5.62 11.80
N MET A 187 3.95 -4.97 10.88
CA MET A 187 4.48 -5.64 9.68
C MET A 187 5.52 -6.72 10.04
N ARG A 188 6.39 -6.47 11.03
CA ARG A 188 7.32 -7.49 11.58
C ARG A 188 6.57 -8.67 12.17
N TRP A 189 5.56 -8.41 12.99
CA TRP A 189 4.73 -9.45 13.57
C TRP A 189 4.05 -10.29 12.48
N LEU A 190 3.44 -9.65 11.48
CA LEU A 190 2.78 -10.34 10.38
C LEU A 190 3.74 -11.22 9.56
N TRP A 191 4.98 -10.78 9.31
CA TRP A 191 6.00 -11.58 8.62
C TRP A 191 6.22 -12.93 9.29
N GLU A 192 6.21 -12.93 10.62
CA GLU A 192 6.54 -14.09 11.45
C GLU A 192 5.35 -15.02 11.65
N GLN A 193 4.12 -14.46 11.70
CA GLN A 193 2.92 -15.23 12.03
C GLN A 193 2.15 -15.77 10.82
N VAL A 194 2.19 -15.10 9.68
CA VAL A 194 1.42 -15.54 8.49
C VAL A 194 1.98 -16.85 7.96
N ASP A 195 1.15 -17.83 7.63
CA ASP A 195 1.65 -19.06 7.01
C ASP A 195 2.28 -18.77 5.64
N MET A 196 3.52 -19.21 5.43
CA MET A 196 4.25 -19.01 4.17
C MET A 196 5.28 -20.13 3.97
N PRO A 197 5.65 -20.42 2.71
CA PRO A 197 6.66 -21.43 2.41
C PRO A 197 7.96 -21.23 3.22
N PRO A 198 8.54 -22.28 3.83
CA PRO A 198 9.74 -22.16 4.65
C PRO A 198 10.92 -21.49 3.93
N GLU A 199 11.05 -21.70 2.63
CA GLU A 199 12.11 -21.11 1.80
C GLU A 199 11.91 -19.61 1.62
N LEU A 200 10.66 -19.16 1.51
CA LEU A 200 10.33 -17.73 1.47
C LEU A 200 10.63 -17.08 2.82
N ARG A 201 10.25 -17.73 3.93
CA ARG A 201 10.53 -17.24 5.28
C ARG A 201 12.02 -17.11 5.57
N ALA A 202 12.83 -18.01 5.01
CA ALA A 202 14.28 -18.01 5.20
C ALA A 202 15.03 -16.91 4.42
N LEU A 203 14.35 -16.19 3.51
CA LEU A 203 15.00 -15.13 2.75
C LEU A 203 15.46 -13.97 3.66
N PRO A 204 16.56 -13.28 3.30
CA PRO A 204 16.92 -12.02 3.94
C PRO A 204 15.78 -11.00 3.85
N VAL A 205 15.52 -10.33 4.98
CA VAL A 205 14.51 -9.27 5.08
C VAL A 205 15.16 -7.97 5.53
N THR A 206 14.79 -6.85 4.89
CA THR A 206 15.13 -5.50 5.36
C THR A 206 13.87 -4.78 5.78
N PHE A 207 13.80 -4.44 7.06
CA PHE A 207 12.74 -3.63 7.65
C PHE A 207 13.14 -2.17 7.59
N VAL A 208 12.44 -1.39 6.77
CA VAL A 208 12.64 0.05 6.62
C VAL A 208 11.72 0.76 7.61
N ASP A 209 12.28 1.70 8.37
CA ASP A 209 11.63 2.37 9.49
C ASP A 209 11.60 3.89 9.28
N ALA A 210 10.62 4.37 8.51
CA ALA A 210 10.52 5.80 8.23
C ALA A 210 10.02 6.57 9.46
N PRO A 211 10.74 7.61 9.94
CA PRO A 211 10.32 8.38 11.09
C PRO A 211 9.07 9.22 10.81
N MET A 212 8.36 9.60 11.89
CA MET A 212 7.34 10.65 11.80
C MET A 212 7.97 11.97 11.36
N LYS A 213 7.29 12.70 10.49
CA LYS A 213 7.73 14.02 10.03
C LYS A 213 7.27 15.10 11.01
N PRO A 214 8.05 16.17 11.23
CA PRO A 214 7.58 17.32 11.98
C PRO A 214 6.36 17.94 11.27
N SER A 215 5.43 18.50 12.03
CA SER A 215 4.15 19.02 11.52
C SER A 215 4.25 20.31 10.70
N GLY A 216 5.44 20.92 10.61
CA GLY A 216 5.68 22.20 9.93
C GLY A 216 5.00 23.41 10.60
N ILE A 217 4.03 23.18 11.49
CA ILE A 217 3.27 24.17 12.24
C ILE A 217 3.39 23.84 13.72
N GLU A 218 3.91 24.78 14.51
CA GLU A 218 4.07 24.59 15.95
C GLU A 218 2.73 24.23 16.62
N GLY A 219 2.75 23.24 17.51
CA GLY A 219 1.56 22.73 18.21
C GLY A 219 0.70 21.73 17.42
N TYR A 220 0.98 21.49 16.13
CA TYR A 220 0.27 20.46 15.36
C TYR A 220 0.91 19.07 15.50
N PRO A 221 0.13 17.99 15.42
CA PRO A 221 0.63 16.63 15.55
C PRO A 221 1.60 16.27 14.41
N PRO A 222 2.64 15.45 14.67
CA PRO A 222 3.57 14.99 13.63
C PRO A 222 2.85 14.36 12.43
N ILE A 223 3.41 14.57 11.23
CA ILE A 223 2.87 14.05 9.97
C ILE A 223 3.33 12.60 9.79
N ARG A 224 2.37 11.73 9.46
CA ARG A 224 2.64 10.31 9.20
C ARG A 224 3.55 10.16 7.97
N PRO A 225 4.56 9.27 8.01
CA PRO A 225 5.31 8.93 6.81
C PRO A 225 4.39 8.25 5.79
N ASN A 226 4.58 8.57 4.51
CA ASN A 226 3.90 7.94 3.39
C ASN A 226 4.85 6.97 2.66
N THR A 227 4.38 6.36 1.58
CA THR A 227 5.18 5.42 0.77
C THR A 227 6.44 6.06 0.18
N GLU A 228 6.42 7.36 -0.15
CA GLU A 228 7.61 8.04 -0.64
C GLU A 228 8.67 8.16 0.44
N ASP A 229 8.26 8.51 1.66
CA ASP A 229 9.17 8.65 2.80
C ASP A 229 9.86 7.31 3.09
N THR A 230 9.14 6.19 3.05
CA THR A 230 9.74 4.86 3.29
C THR A 230 10.69 4.43 2.16
N ILE A 231 10.40 4.75 0.90
CA ILE A 231 11.33 4.47 -0.20
C ILE A 231 12.61 5.30 -0.06
N ARG A 232 12.48 6.58 0.29
CA ARG A 232 13.64 7.47 0.50
C ARG A 232 14.50 6.98 1.66
N GLU A 233 13.88 6.54 2.75
CA GLU A 233 14.60 5.95 3.89
C GLU A 233 15.39 4.70 3.46
N TRP A 234 14.80 3.84 2.64
CA TRP A 234 15.50 2.67 2.11
C TRP A 234 16.70 3.04 1.23
N LEU A 235 16.55 4.06 0.37
CA LEU A 235 17.61 4.52 -0.52
C LEU A 235 18.86 5.05 0.22
N ILE A 236 18.73 5.49 1.48
CA ILE A 236 19.88 5.89 2.32
C ILE A 236 20.85 4.72 2.52
N SER A 237 20.35 3.48 2.56
CA SER A 237 21.19 2.28 2.65
C SER A 237 21.97 1.95 1.36
N ASN A 238 21.82 2.78 0.32
CA ASN A 238 22.42 2.62 -1.01
C ASN A 238 22.23 1.20 -1.59
N PRO A 239 20.98 0.74 -1.74
CA PRO A 239 20.70 -0.59 -2.28
C PRO A 239 21.20 -0.71 -3.73
N ALA A 240 21.67 -1.91 -4.10
CA ALA A 240 22.06 -2.19 -5.48
C ALA A 240 20.83 -2.09 -6.41
N PRO A 241 20.95 -1.46 -7.59
CA PRO A 241 19.86 -1.44 -8.56
C PRO A 241 19.44 -2.86 -8.98
N GLY A 242 18.16 -3.07 -9.22
CA GLY A 242 17.62 -4.37 -9.64
C GLY A 242 16.12 -4.32 -9.93
N SER A 243 15.55 -5.47 -10.28
CA SER A 243 14.11 -5.59 -10.47
C SER A 243 13.37 -5.78 -9.14
N ILE A 244 12.27 -5.05 -8.99
CA ILE A 244 11.42 -5.06 -7.81
C ILE A 244 10.06 -5.64 -8.16
N LEU A 245 9.67 -6.68 -7.43
CA LEU A 245 8.33 -7.20 -7.43
C LEU A 245 7.50 -6.48 -6.34
N LEU A 246 6.65 -5.53 -6.73
CA LEU A 246 5.84 -4.75 -5.80
C LEU A 246 4.48 -5.42 -5.55
N SER A 247 4.24 -5.87 -4.32
CA SER A 247 2.93 -6.42 -3.93
C SER A 247 1.96 -5.31 -3.56
N SER A 248 1.08 -4.95 -4.50
CA SER A 248 0.01 -4.00 -4.30
C SER A 248 -1.18 -4.28 -5.20
N GLY A 249 -2.27 -4.79 -4.61
CA GLY A 249 -3.50 -5.12 -5.31
C GLY A 249 -4.31 -3.89 -5.75
N ALA A 250 -5.29 -4.14 -6.60
CA ALA A 250 -6.25 -3.14 -7.03
C ALA A 250 -7.14 -2.67 -5.85
N PRO A 251 -7.60 -1.42 -5.84
CA PRO A 251 -7.33 -0.35 -6.82
C PRO A 251 -5.98 0.38 -6.62
N TYR A 252 -5.25 0.09 -5.54
CA TYR A 252 -4.09 0.89 -5.11
C TYR A 252 -2.83 0.70 -5.96
N GLY A 253 -2.73 -0.45 -6.65
CA GLY A 253 -1.51 -0.87 -7.33
C GLY A 253 -0.96 0.15 -8.33
N MET A 254 -1.81 0.82 -9.12
CA MET A 254 -1.32 1.76 -10.15
C MET A 254 -0.66 3.01 -9.55
N ALA A 255 -1.25 3.60 -8.50
CA ALA A 255 -0.66 4.75 -7.83
C ALA A 255 0.68 4.39 -7.17
N GLN A 256 0.76 3.21 -6.52
CA GLN A 256 2.00 2.75 -5.91
C GLN A 256 3.08 2.39 -6.93
N ASP A 257 2.72 1.81 -8.08
CA ASP A 257 3.63 1.56 -9.20
C ASP A 257 4.32 2.85 -9.65
N GLU A 258 3.55 3.92 -9.84
CA GLU A 258 4.10 5.22 -10.24
C GLU A 258 4.95 5.86 -9.15
N THR A 259 4.55 5.76 -7.88
CA THR A 259 5.36 6.24 -6.76
C THR A 259 6.72 5.53 -6.69
N PHE A 260 6.72 4.19 -6.79
CA PHE A 260 7.95 3.40 -6.79
C PHE A 260 8.81 3.73 -8.00
N TRP A 261 8.23 3.81 -9.19
CA TRP A 261 8.99 4.13 -10.40
C TRP A 261 9.60 5.53 -10.34
N LYS A 262 8.83 6.54 -9.89
CA LYS A 262 9.29 7.92 -9.74
C LYS A 262 10.56 8.01 -8.88
N LEU A 263 10.59 7.26 -7.78
CA LEU A 263 11.68 7.33 -6.80
C LEU A 263 12.83 6.39 -7.09
N LEU A 264 12.58 5.21 -7.67
CA LEU A 264 13.59 4.17 -7.85
C LEU A 264 14.11 4.09 -9.29
N GLY A 265 13.31 4.47 -10.29
CA GLY A 265 13.71 4.50 -11.70
C GLY A 265 14.99 5.33 -11.95
N PRO A 266 15.12 6.55 -11.39
CA PRO A 266 16.36 7.33 -11.50
C PRO A 266 17.61 6.66 -10.92
N HIS A 267 17.42 5.68 -10.02
CA HIS A 267 18.48 4.89 -9.41
C HIS A 267 18.71 3.55 -10.13
N GLY A 268 18.12 3.33 -11.31
CA GLY A 268 18.34 2.14 -12.14
C GLY A 268 17.49 0.92 -11.78
N PHE A 269 16.48 1.06 -10.92
CA PHE A 269 15.56 -0.02 -10.60
C PHE A 269 14.46 -0.16 -11.66
N THR A 270 13.98 -1.40 -11.85
CA THR A 270 12.71 -1.67 -12.53
C THR A 270 11.67 -2.12 -11.52
N VAL A 271 10.39 -1.85 -11.81
CA VAL A 271 9.28 -2.16 -10.91
C VAL A 271 8.21 -2.91 -11.68
N THR A 272 7.81 -4.07 -11.16
CA THR A 272 6.67 -4.85 -11.61
C THR A 272 5.67 -4.94 -10.47
N THR A 273 4.54 -4.25 -10.60
CA THR A 273 3.46 -4.30 -9.60
C THR A 273 2.48 -5.43 -9.88
N PHE A 274 2.13 -6.18 -8.85
CA PHE A 274 1.15 -7.27 -8.92
C PHE A 274 0.28 -7.34 -7.66
N GLY A 275 -0.85 -8.05 -7.74
CA GLY A 275 -1.71 -8.29 -6.60
C GLY A 275 -3.12 -8.69 -6.95
N HIS A 276 -3.95 -8.90 -5.92
CA HIS A 276 -5.36 -9.26 -6.03
C HIS A 276 -6.21 -8.22 -6.77
N ALA A 277 -7.37 -8.67 -7.27
CA ALA A 277 -8.42 -7.81 -7.81
C ALA A 277 -9.01 -6.91 -6.71
N ALA A 278 -9.63 -5.81 -7.10
CA ALA A 278 -10.22 -4.90 -6.13
C ALA A 278 -11.36 -5.59 -5.37
N PRO A 279 -11.45 -5.41 -4.04
CA PRO A 279 -12.61 -5.85 -3.29
C PRO A 279 -13.84 -5.01 -3.71
N ASN A 280 -15.03 -5.41 -3.25
CA ASN A 280 -16.22 -4.58 -3.44
C ASN A 280 -16.14 -3.33 -2.56
N LEU A 281 -15.59 -2.25 -3.11
CA LEU A 281 -15.50 -0.94 -2.49
C LEU A 281 -16.61 -0.02 -3.03
N PRO A 282 -17.00 0.99 -2.25
CA PRO A 282 -17.93 1.98 -2.73
C PRO A 282 -17.26 2.93 -3.75
N VAL A 283 -18.05 3.62 -4.56
CA VAL A 283 -17.57 4.39 -5.72
C VAL A 283 -16.61 5.49 -5.29
N GLU A 284 -16.89 6.21 -4.20
CA GLU A 284 -16.05 7.28 -3.65
C GLU A 284 -14.64 6.80 -3.28
N SER A 285 -14.51 5.55 -2.82
CA SER A 285 -13.20 4.95 -2.56
C SER A 285 -12.42 4.77 -3.86
N PHE A 286 -13.05 4.27 -4.93
CA PHE A 286 -12.40 4.16 -6.23
C PHE A 286 -12.06 5.54 -6.82
N MET A 287 -12.97 6.52 -6.74
CA MET A 287 -12.73 7.86 -7.29
C MET A 287 -11.54 8.53 -6.61
N ARG A 288 -11.39 8.36 -5.30
CA ARG A 288 -10.21 8.83 -4.57
C ARG A 288 -8.92 8.18 -5.07
N GLU A 289 -8.94 6.88 -5.34
CA GLU A 289 -7.75 6.18 -5.85
C GLU A 289 -7.42 6.55 -7.30
N VAL A 290 -8.42 6.83 -8.14
CA VAL A 290 -8.19 7.41 -9.48
C VAL A 290 -7.51 8.77 -9.36
N ALA A 291 -8.04 9.66 -8.52
CA ALA A 291 -7.44 10.97 -8.27
C ALA A 291 -6.00 10.85 -7.74
N GLY A 292 -5.78 9.99 -6.73
CA GLY A 292 -4.44 9.75 -6.20
C GLY A 292 -3.47 9.19 -7.24
N CYS A 293 -3.92 8.28 -8.11
CA CYS A 293 -3.11 7.75 -9.20
C CYS A 293 -2.73 8.82 -10.22
N VAL A 294 -3.68 9.64 -10.67
CA VAL A 294 -3.43 10.71 -11.63
C VAL A 294 -2.44 11.74 -11.06
N HIS A 295 -2.57 12.05 -9.78
CA HIS A 295 -1.62 12.91 -9.09
C HIS A 295 -0.19 12.34 -9.11
N GLN A 296 -0.04 11.05 -8.78
CA GLN A 296 1.27 10.40 -8.82
C GLN A 296 1.86 10.38 -10.24
N ILE A 297 1.04 10.20 -11.28
CA ILE A 297 1.48 10.29 -12.68
C ILE A 297 1.99 11.70 -12.99
N ARG A 298 1.26 12.75 -12.57
CA ARG A 298 1.68 14.15 -12.75
C ARG A 298 3.02 14.43 -12.10
N GLN A 299 3.18 14.05 -10.82
CA GLN A 299 4.43 14.21 -10.08
C GLN A 299 5.58 13.48 -10.78
N ALA A 300 5.36 12.23 -11.21
CA ALA A 300 6.37 11.41 -11.87
C ALA A 300 6.81 11.94 -13.25
N ARG A 301 5.89 12.54 -14.02
CA ARG A 301 6.17 12.99 -15.39
C ARG A 301 6.62 14.45 -15.49
N LEU A 302 6.17 15.30 -14.57
CA LEU A 302 6.46 16.73 -14.60
C LEU A 302 7.55 17.13 -13.60
N GLY A 303 8.02 16.21 -12.75
CA GLY A 303 9.07 16.50 -11.76
C GLY A 303 8.62 17.52 -10.70
N LEU A 304 7.31 17.60 -10.46
CA LEU A 304 6.70 18.37 -9.38
C LEU A 304 6.78 17.58 -8.06
#